data_AF-A0A1V4WW46-F1
#
_entry.id   AF-A0A1V4WW46-F1
#
_cell.length_a   1.000
_cell.length_b   1.000
_cell.length_c   1.000
_cell.angle_alpha   90.00
_cell.angle_beta   90.00
_cell.angle_gamma   90.00
#
_symmetry.space_group_name_H-M   'P 1'
#
loop_
_entity.id
_entity.type
_entity.pdbx_description
1 polymer ?
#
loop_
_entity_poly.entity_id
_entity_poly.type
_entity_poly.pdbx_seq_one_letter_code
_entity_poly.pdbx_strand_id
1 'polypeptide(L)'
;MKTLVYIILGIVLLLIETVISPHVSLDVLKPELGLPIVLYATFFLGARSGLVAAVCIGLAEESLSAAPGGSLLFTTIFIYLIAVVMRRKFFVESKYSFAYLSSASVVVQSLLFLALTFFARGEANGALNILFYTIPNAIVTGFVSILLFSLIEQLNETFLERN
;
A
#
# COMPACT_ATOMS: atom_id res chain seq x y z
N MET A 1 -3.94 -20.03 -5.24
CA MET A 1 -5.28 -19.40 -5.34
C MET A 1 -5.44 -18.23 -4.38
N LYS A 2 -5.14 -18.38 -3.08
CA LYS A 2 -5.23 -17.28 -2.08
C LYS A 2 -4.57 -15.96 -2.53
N THR A 3 -3.31 -16.01 -2.98
CA THR A 3 -2.58 -14.82 -3.48
C THR A 3 -3.32 -14.06 -4.59
N LEU A 4 -3.94 -14.78 -5.52
CA LEU A 4 -4.64 -14.19 -6.67
C LEU A 4 -5.90 -13.46 -6.21
N VAL A 5 -6.64 -14.03 -5.24
CA VAL A 5 -7.81 -13.39 -4.63
C VAL A 5 -7.42 -12.05 -3.98
N TYR A 6 -6.32 -12.02 -3.21
CA TYR A 6 -5.88 -10.76 -2.59
C TYR A 6 -5.39 -9.73 -3.59
N ILE A 7 -4.73 -10.15 -4.67
CA ILE A 7 -4.34 -9.24 -5.74
C ILE A 7 -5.56 -8.64 -6.42
N ILE A 8 -6.57 -9.46 -6.75
CA ILE A 8 -7.84 -8.97 -7.31
C ILE A 8 -8.50 -8.00 -6.34
N LEU A 9 -8.56 -8.34 -5.05
CA LEU A 9 -9.10 -7.45 -4.01
C LEU A 9 -8.35 -6.12 -3.98
N GLY A 10 -7.01 -6.14 -4.01
CA GLY A 10 -6.18 -4.94 -4.05
C GLY A 10 -6.43 -4.09 -5.29
N ILE A 11 -6.56 -4.70 -6.47
CA ILE A 11 -6.88 -3.97 -7.71
C ILE A 11 -8.27 -3.35 -7.63
N VAL A 12 -9.27 -4.08 -7.11
CA VAL A 12 -10.63 -3.54 -6.91
C VAL A 12 -10.61 -2.35 -5.95
N LEU A 13 -9.84 -2.45 -4.86
CA LEU A 13 -9.68 -1.34 -3.91
C LEU A 13 -9.00 -0.12 -4.54
N LEU A 14 -7.96 -0.32 -5.35
CA LEU A 14 -7.32 0.76 -6.11
C LEU A 14 -8.29 1.42 -7.10
N LEU A 15 -9.12 0.64 -7.79
CA LEU A 15 -10.14 1.19 -8.67
C LEU A 15 -11.16 2.03 -7.90
N ILE A 16 -11.64 1.54 -6.75
CA ILE A 16 -12.52 2.30 -5.86
C ILE A 16 -11.84 3.60 -5.40
N GLU A 17 -10.57 3.52 -4.99
CA GLU A 17 -9.78 4.68 -4.57
C GLU A 17 -9.72 5.74 -5.68
N THR A 18 -9.42 5.34 -6.92
CA THR A 18 -9.29 6.26 -8.06
C THR A 18 -10.61 6.90 -8.48
N VAL A 19 -11.74 6.24 -8.25
CA VAL A 19 -13.09 6.78 -8.55
C VAL A 19 -13.56 7.72 -7.45
N ILE A 20 -13.28 7.40 -6.19
CA ILE A 20 -13.76 8.17 -5.03
C ILE A 20 -12.87 9.39 -4.77
N SER A 21 -11.55 9.26 -4.92
CA SER A 21 -10.57 10.30 -4.59
C SER A 21 -10.84 11.66 -5.25
N PRO A 22 -11.33 11.77 -6.51
CA PRO A 22 -11.66 13.06 -7.13
C PRO A 22 -12.98 13.68 -6.64
N HIS A 23 -13.91 12.87 -6.12
CA HIS A 23 -15.28 13.30 -5.76
C HIS A 23 -15.43 13.67 -4.29
N VAL A 24 -14.56 13.12 -3.45
CA VAL A 24 -14.43 13.55 -2.07
C VAL A 24 -13.53 14.79 -2.13
N SER A 25 -14.06 15.96 -1.75
CA SER A 25 -13.36 17.26 -1.69
C SER A 25 -12.22 17.31 -0.64
N LEU A 26 -11.55 16.19 -0.44
CA LEU A 26 -10.33 16.02 0.30
C LEU A 26 -9.23 15.86 -0.74
N ASP A 27 -8.79 16.98 -1.34
CA ASP A 27 -7.47 17.08 -2.03
C ASP A 27 -6.29 16.61 -1.13
N VAL A 28 -6.59 16.29 0.12
CA VAL A 28 -5.73 16.04 1.27
C VAL A 28 -5.69 14.56 1.69
N LEU A 29 -6.75 13.78 1.44
CA LEU A 29 -6.90 12.42 1.98
C LEU A 29 -7.05 11.38 0.87
N LYS A 30 -5.92 10.88 0.40
CA LYS A 30 -5.83 9.76 -0.54
C LYS A 30 -5.20 8.56 0.19
N PRO A 31 -6.00 7.62 0.71
CA PRO A 31 -5.46 6.45 1.39
C PRO A 31 -4.79 5.52 0.38
N GLU A 32 -3.63 4.97 0.74
CA GLU A 32 -2.89 4.04 -0.12
C GLU A 32 -3.43 2.62 0.08
N LEU A 33 -4.50 2.24 -0.62
CA LEU A 33 -5.19 0.97 -0.36
C LEU A 33 -4.44 -0.25 -0.90
N GLY A 34 -3.57 -0.05 -1.90
CA GLY A 34 -2.72 -1.10 -2.46
C GLY A 34 -1.67 -1.60 -1.47
N LEU A 35 -1.08 -0.70 -0.70
CA LEU A 35 0.05 -0.98 0.21
C LEU A 35 -0.28 -2.03 1.29
N PRO A 36 -1.39 -1.91 2.04
CA PRO A 36 -1.79 -2.91 3.02
C PRO A 36 -1.91 -4.31 2.41
N ILE A 37 -2.41 -4.44 1.18
CA ILE A 37 -2.53 -5.75 0.52
C ILE A 37 -1.15 -6.34 0.21
N VAL A 38 -0.20 -5.52 -0.26
CA VAL A 38 1.19 -5.94 -0.49
C VAL A 38 1.84 -6.39 0.81
N LEU A 39 1.66 -5.63 1.90
CA LEU A 39 2.19 -5.98 3.22
C LEU A 39 1.56 -7.27 3.75
N TYR A 40 0.25 -7.42 3.63
CA TYR A 40 -0.45 -8.62 4.05
C TYR A 40 0.07 -9.86 3.29
N ALA A 41 0.14 -9.78 1.97
CA ALA A 41 0.67 -10.86 1.14
C ALA A 41 2.12 -11.21 1.50
N THR A 42 2.93 -10.21 1.86
CA THR A 42 4.33 -10.41 2.24
C THR A 42 4.46 -11.10 3.59
N PHE A 43 3.78 -10.59 4.63
CA PHE A 43 3.90 -11.10 5.99
C PHE A 43 3.24 -12.47 6.16
N PHE A 44 2.02 -12.64 5.64
CA PHE A 44 1.19 -13.82 5.92
C PHE A 44 1.29 -14.91 4.84
N LEU A 45 1.37 -14.55 3.55
CA LEU A 45 1.42 -15.53 2.44
C LEU A 45 2.84 -15.82 1.95
N GLY A 46 3.82 -15.04 2.40
CA GLY A 46 5.24 -15.24 2.13
C GLY A 46 5.83 -14.36 1.03
N ALA A 47 7.16 -14.36 0.96
CA ALA A 47 7.92 -13.44 0.09
C ALA A 47 7.53 -13.54 -1.39
N ARG A 48 7.36 -14.75 -1.94
CA ARG A 48 6.95 -14.93 -3.34
C ARG A 48 5.58 -14.29 -3.61
N SER A 49 4.62 -14.49 -2.71
CA SER A 49 3.28 -13.90 -2.82
C SER A 49 3.34 -12.38 -2.70
N GLY A 50 4.14 -11.87 -1.77
CA GLY A 50 4.40 -10.43 -1.59
C GLY A 50 5.01 -9.79 -2.83
N LEU A 51 5.97 -10.43 -3.49
CA LEU A 51 6.60 -9.90 -4.71
C LEU A 51 5.59 -9.79 -5.85
N VAL A 52 4.79 -10.84 -6.08
CA VAL A 52 3.76 -10.83 -7.13
C VAL A 52 2.73 -9.74 -6.83
N ALA A 53 2.31 -9.61 -5.57
CA ALA A 53 1.40 -8.54 -5.16
C ALA A 53 2.01 -7.15 -5.39
N ALA A 54 3.26 -6.92 -4.97
CA ALA A 54 3.96 -5.65 -5.15
C ALA A 54 4.08 -5.25 -6.63
N VAL A 55 4.40 -6.19 -7.51
CA VAL A 55 4.49 -5.93 -8.95
C VAL A 55 3.12 -5.65 -9.55
N CYS A 56 2.11 -6.49 -9.29
CA CYS A 56 0.78 -6.30 -9.86
C CYS A 56 0.10 -5.02 -9.35
N ILE A 57 0.14 -4.79 -8.05
CA ILE A 57 -0.46 -3.61 -7.42
C ILE A 57 0.32 -2.36 -7.80
N GLY A 58 1.66 -2.38 -7.73
CA GLY A 58 2.48 -1.23 -8.12
C GLY A 58 2.32 -0.85 -9.59
N LEU A 59 2.18 -1.82 -10.51
CA LEU A 59 1.88 -1.55 -11.92
C LEU A 59 0.46 -0.99 -12.12
N ALA A 60 -0.52 -1.52 -11.39
CA ALA A 60 -1.90 -1.04 -11.47
C ALA A 60 -1.99 0.40 -10.94
N GLU A 61 -1.37 0.67 -9.80
CA GLU A 61 -1.30 1.99 -9.16
C GLU A 61 -0.61 3.00 -10.08
N GLU A 62 0.54 2.63 -10.66
CA GLU A 62 1.25 3.45 -11.66
C GLU A 62 0.34 3.78 -12.85
N SER A 63 -0.34 2.76 -13.41
CA SER A 63 -1.21 2.92 -14.60
C SER A 63 -2.45 3.77 -14.33
N LEU A 64 -2.96 3.73 -13.11
CA LEU A 64 -4.12 4.51 -12.68
C LEU A 64 -3.74 5.92 -12.19
N SER A 65 -2.44 6.15 -11.93
CA SER A 65 -1.91 7.44 -11.51
C SER A 65 -1.44 8.29 -12.69
N ALA A 66 -1.35 9.60 -12.49
CA ALA A 66 -0.64 10.51 -13.38
C ALA A 66 0.82 10.72 -12.93
N ALA A 67 1.39 9.80 -12.15
CA ALA A 67 2.73 9.93 -11.58
C ALA A 67 3.83 9.74 -12.65
N PRO A 68 5.06 10.19 -12.38
CA PRO A 68 6.20 9.94 -13.27
C PRO A 68 6.46 8.44 -13.41
N GLY A 69 6.55 7.98 -14.67
CA GLY A 69 6.65 6.55 -15.00
C GLY A 69 7.70 5.78 -14.18
N GLY A 70 7.23 4.76 -13.48
CA GLY A 70 8.05 3.79 -12.72
C GLY A 70 8.35 4.21 -11.28
N SER A 71 7.91 5.40 -10.85
CA SER A 71 8.15 5.89 -9.50
C SER A 71 7.33 5.14 -8.45
N LEU A 72 6.04 4.90 -8.68
CA LEU A 72 5.18 4.20 -7.74
C LEU A 72 5.56 2.72 -7.68
N LEU A 73 5.75 2.08 -8.84
CA LEU A 73 6.24 0.71 -8.89
C LEU A 73 7.55 0.53 -8.10
N PHE A 74 8.50 1.44 -8.27
CA PHE A 74 9.77 1.40 -7.54
C PHE A 74 9.54 1.50 -6.03
N THR A 75 8.76 2.48 -5.57
CA THR A 75 8.50 2.66 -4.13
C THR A 75 7.80 1.44 -3.53
N THR A 76 6.83 0.86 -4.22
CA THR A 76 6.08 -0.33 -3.76
C THR A 76 6.97 -1.56 -3.69
N ILE A 77 7.86 -1.77 -4.67
CA ILE A 77 8.87 -2.84 -4.61
C ILE A 77 9.86 -2.62 -3.46
N PHE A 78 10.28 -1.37 -3.23
CA PHE A 78 11.21 -1.05 -2.15
C PHE A 78 10.59 -1.33 -0.78
N ILE A 79 9.32 -0.97 -0.59
CA ILE A 79 8.57 -1.28 0.64
C ILE A 79 8.41 -2.79 0.80
N TYR A 80 8.12 -3.53 -0.27
CA TYR A 80 8.11 -4.99 -0.24
C TYR A 80 9.45 -5.55 0.25
N LEU A 81 10.59 -5.04 -0.22
CA LEU A 81 11.91 -5.49 0.21
C LEU A 81 12.13 -5.24 1.72
N ILE A 82 11.76 -4.05 2.21
CA ILE A 82 11.79 -3.74 3.64
C ILE A 82 10.91 -4.73 4.41
N ALA A 83 9.68 -4.96 3.95
CA ALA A 83 8.73 -5.87 4.56
C ALA A 83 9.24 -7.32 4.63
N VAL A 84 9.91 -7.82 3.59
CA VAL A 84 10.52 -9.17 3.60
C VAL A 84 11.61 -9.30 4.64
N VAL A 85 12.45 -8.26 4.79
CA VAL A 85 13.50 -8.24 5.81
C VAL A 85 12.88 -8.18 7.20
N MET A 86 11.87 -7.33 7.39
CA MET A 86 11.16 -7.16 8.66
C MET A 86 10.38 -8.40 9.08
N ARG A 87 9.78 -9.13 8.12
CA ARG A 87 9.05 -10.38 8.38
C ARG A 87 9.86 -11.41 9.17
N ARG A 88 11.19 -11.42 9.00
CA ARG A 88 12.06 -12.35 9.75
C ARG A 88 12.28 -11.94 11.20
N LYS A 89 12.03 -10.68 11.54
CA LYS A 89 12.35 -10.07 12.85
C LYS A 89 11.11 -9.65 13.64
N PHE A 90 10.00 -9.36 12.98
CA PHE A 90 8.77 -8.86 13.58
C PHE A 90 7.61 -9.81 13.32
N PHE A 91 6.92 -10.19 14.39
CA PHE A 91 5.64 -10.89 14.33
C PHE A 91 4.50 -9.87 14.38
N VAL A 92 3.63 -9.91 13.37
CA VAL A 92 2.43 -9.08 13.30
C VAL A 92 1.27 -9.92 13.82
N GLU A 93 0.98 -9.81 15.12
CA GLU A 93 -0.05 -10.62 15.78
C GLU A 93 -1.40 -9.93 15.92
N SER A 94 -1.45 -8.60 15.72
CA SER A 94 -2.68 -7.83 15.89
C SER A 94 -2.98 -6.92 14.71
N LYS A 95 -4.28 -6.66 14.48
CA LYS A 95 -4.77 -5.65 13.53
C LYS A 95 -4.17 -4.26 13.76
N TYR A 96 -3.83 -3.93 15.00
CA TYR A 96 -3.19 -2.65 15.35
C TYR A 96 -1.73 -2.62 14.94
N SER A 97 -0.97 -3.69 15.19
CA SER A 97 0.42 -3.83 14.73
C SER A 97 0.51 -3.74 13.21
N PHE A 98 -0.44 -4.35 12.50
CA PHE A 98 -0.54 -4.25 11.06
C PHE A 98 -0.86 -2.83 10.59
N ALA A 99 -1.80 -2.14 11.24
CA ALA A 99 -2.12 -0.75 10.93
C ALA A 99 -0.94 0.21 11.12
N TYR A 100 -0.16 0.04 12.19
CA TYR A 100 1.08 0.81 12.41
C TYR A 100 2.09 0.55 11.29
N LEU A 101 2.26 -0.70 10.89
CA LEU A 101 3.18 -1.06 9.81
C LEU A 101 2.74 -0.45 8.46
N SER A 102 1.45 -0.53 8.13
CA SER A 102 0.91 0.10 6.92
C SER A 102 1.07 1.60 6.94
N SER A 103 0.74 2.26 8.06
CA SER A 103 0.90 3.70 8.22
C SER A 103 2.36 4.14 8.05
N ALA A 104 3.29 3.46 8.71
CA ALA A 104 4.73 3.73 8.56
C ALA A 104 5.21 3.51 7.12
N SER A 105 4.67 2.50 6.42
CA SER A 105 5.02 2.20 5.04
C SER A 105 4.58 3.30 4.08
N VAL A 106 3.41 3.93 4.30
CA VAL A 106 2.98 5.09 3.52
C VAL A 106 3.96 6.26 3.68
N VAL A 107 4.39 6.54 4.92
CA VAL A 107 5.38 7.60 5.18
C VAL A 107 6.68 7.32 4.40
N VAL A 108 7.16 6.08 4.44
CA VAL A 108 8.35 5.67 3.69
C VAL A 108 8.12 5.79 2.18
N GLN A 109 6.95 5.39 1.67
CA GLN A 109 6.59 5.54 0.25
C GLN A 109 6.68 7.00 -0.18
N SER A 110 6.03 7.91 0.55
CA SER A 110 6.00 9.33 0.23
C SER A 110 7.40 9.97 0.27
N LEU A 111 8.24 9.57 1.23
CA LEU A 111 9.63 10.03 1.30
C LEU A 111 10.48 9.52 0.13
N LEU A 112 10.32 8.24 -0.26
CA LEU A 112 11.02 7.67 -1.41
C LEU A 112 10.56 8.33 -2.71
N PHE A 113 9.25 8.53 -2.88
CA PHE A 113 8.68 9.22 -4.02
C PHE A 113 9.19 10.66 -4.13
N LEU A 114 9.26 11.36 -2.99
CA LEU A 114 9.84 12.70 -2.92
C LEU A 114 11.32 12.71 -3.32
N ALA A 115 12.11 11.77 -2.81
CA ALA A 115 13.52 11.65 -3.17
C ALA A 115 13.69 11.39 -4.67
N LEU A 116 12.90 10.49 -5.25
CA LEU A 116 12.92 10.22 -6.70
C LEU A 116 12.54 11.45 -7.51
N THR A 117 11.52 12.18 -7.08
CA THR A 117 11.11 13.42 -7.76
C THR A 117 12.25 14.44 -7.73
N PHE A 118 12.87 14.63 -6.57
CA PHE A 118 14.01 15.52 -6.40
C PHE A 118 15.20 15.16 -7.31
N PHE A 119 15.52 13.86 -7.44
CA PHE A 119 16.61 13.41 -8.31
C PHE A 119 16.26 13.42 -9.81
N ALA A 120 15.01 13.17 -10.18
CA ALA A 120 14.59 13.03 -11.59
C ALA A 120 14.34 14.38 -12.28
N ARG A 121 13.79 15.36 -11.56
CA ARG A 121 13.55 16.72 -12.05
C ARG A 121 13.69 17.66 -10.86
N GLY A 122 14.62 18.62 -10.88
CA GLY A 122 14.81 19.61 -9.80
C GLY A 122 13.63 20.56 -9.55
N GLU A 123 12.40 20.15 -9.87
CA GLU A 123 11.15 20.87 -9.60
C GLU A 123 10.68 20.55 -8.18
N ALA A 124 11.11 21.39 -7.23
CA ALA A 124 10.66 21.36 -5.83
C ALA A 124 9.19 21.80 -5.64
N ASN A 125 8.47 22.16 -6.72
CA ASN A 125 7.17 22.83 -6.68
C ASN A 125 6.00 21.97 -6.17
N GLY A 126 6.22 20.70 -5.81
CA GLY A 126 5.23 19.84 -5.14
C GLY A 126 5.72 19.20 -3.83
N ALA A 127 6.96 19.45 -3.42
CA ALA A 127 7.61 18.76 -2.31
C ALA A 127 6.91 18.99 -0.96
N LEU A 128 6.55 20.25 -0.68
CA LEU A 128 5.84 20.63 0.54
C LEU A 128 4.43 20.04 0.58
N ASN A 129 3.79 19.90 -0.58
CA ASN A 129 2.46 19.30 -0.68
C ASN A 129 2.49 17.81 -0.32
N ILE A 130 3.50 17.08 -0.84
CA ILE A 130 3.73 15.67 -0.51
C ILE A 130 3.95 15.51 0.99
N LEU A 131 4.85 16.31 1.59
CA LEU A 131 5.16 16.26 3.02
C LEU A 131 3.95 16.58 3.90
N PHE A 132 3.16 17.58 3.53
CA PHE A 132 1.98 17.99 4.31
C PHE A 132 0.88 16.92 4.29
N TYR A 133 0.71 16.21 3.16
CA TYR A 133 -0.30 15.17 3.02
C TYR A 133 0.15 13.77 3.42
N THR A 134 1.47 13.56 3.60
CA THR A 134 2.01 12.26 4.04
C THR A 134 1.40 11.81 5.36
N ILE A 135 1.32 12.71 6.35
CA ILE A 135 0.83 12.36 7.70
C ILE A 135 -0.67 12.05 7.69
N PRO A 136 -1.56 12.90 7.14
CA PRO A 136 -2.98 12.57 7.00
C PRO A 136 -3.23 11.26 6.25
N ASN A 137 -2.55 11.04 5.12
CA ASN A 137 -2.69 9.81 4.33
C ASN A 137 -2.23 8.58 5.10
N ALA A 138 -1.11 8.66 5.82
CA ALA A 138 -0.61 7.57 6.64
C ALA A 138 -1.58 7.22 7.78
N ILE A 139 -2.23 8.21 8.39
CA ILE A 139 -3.23 7.98 9.44
C ILE A 139 -4.46 7.28 8.86
N VAL A 140 -5.03 7.79 7.77
CA VAL A 140 -6.21 7.20 7.14
C VAL A 140 -5.91 5.79 6.64
N THR A 141 -4.76 5.58 6.01
CA THR A 141 -4.33 4.24 5.56
C THR A 141 -4.17 3.28 6.73
N GLY A 142 -3.65 3.74 7.87
CA GLY A 142 -3.60 2.96 9.10
C GLY A 142 -5.00 2.51 9.56
N PHE A 143 -5.96 3.43 9.63
CA PHE A 143 -7.35 3.09 10.00
C PHE A 143 -7.98 2.11 9.00
N VAL A 144 -7.83 2.36 7.70
CA VAL A 144 -8.38 1.46 6.67
C VAL A 144 -7.69 0.09 6.72
N SER A 145 -6.41 0.03 7.07
CA SER A 145 -5.68 -1.24 7.25
C SER A 145 -6.27 -2.10 8.36
N ILE A 146 -6.82 -1.51 9.42
CA ILE A 146 -7.53 -2.27 10.48
C ILE A 146 -8.75 -2.97 9.87
N LEU A 147 -9.55 -2.23 9.09
CA LEU A 147 -10.75 -2.75 8.44
C LEU A 147 -10.40 -3.83 7.42
N LEU A 148 -9.37 -3.59 6.60
CA LEU A 148 -8.88 -4.56 5.62
C LEU A 148 -8.36 -5.83 6.28
N PHE A 149 -7.62 -5.71 7.39
CA PHE A 149 -7.13 -6.86 8.12
C PHE A 149 -8.29 -7.73 8.63
N SER A 150 -9.30 -7.12 9.27
CA SER A 150 -10.47 -7.85 9.76
C SER A 150 -11.32 -8.44 8.62
N LEU A 151 -11.45 -7.75 7.50
CA LEU A 151 -12.14 -8.27 6.32
C LEU A 151 -11.41 -9.51 5.76
N ILE A 152 -10.09 -9.44 5.66
CA ILE A 152 -9.27 -10.55 5.16
C ILE A 152 -9.32 -11.75 6.12
N GLU A 153 -9.32 -11.52 7.42
CA GLU A 153 -9.46 -12.55 8.45
C GLU A 153 -10.81 -13.27 8.31
N GLN A 154 -11.92 -12.52 8.21
CA GLN A 154 -13.25 -13.09 7.97
C GLN A 154 -13.34 -13.87 6.66
N LEU A 155 -12.76 -13.35 5.57
CA LEU A 155 -12.70 -14.04 4.28
C LEU A 155 -11.92 -15.36 4.38
N ASN A 156 -10.86 -15.37 5.18
CA ASN A 156 -10.08 -16.59 5.43
C ASN A 156 -10.90 -17.64 6.15
N GLU A 157 -11.49 -17.29 7.29
CA GLU A 157 -12.32 -18.21 8.09
C GLU A 157 -13.51 -18.76 7.29
N THR A 158 -14.17 -17.90 6.49
CA THR A 158 -15.41 -18.27 5.80
C THR A 158 -15.17 -19.06 4.52
N PHE A 159 -14.14 -18.71 3.74
CA PHE A 159 -13.98 -19.19 2.36
C PHE A 159 -12.65 -19.89 2.04
N LEU A 160 -11.57 -19.60 2.77
CA LEU A 160 -10.21 -20.03 2.36
C LEU A 160 -9.55 -21.04 3.30
N GLU A 161 -10.04 -21.21 4.53
CA GLU A 161 -9.61 -22.25 5.47
C GLU A 161 -10.57 -23.44 5.53
N ARG A 162 -11.71 -23.35 4.86
CA ARG A 162 -12.65 -24.46 4.69
C ARG A 162 -12.18 -25.39 3.57
N ASN A 163 -11.02 -26.02 3.74
CA ASN A 163 -10.50 -27.14 2.94
C ASN A 163 -9.61 -28.02 3.80
#